data_AF-A0A0P9CFP6-F1
#
_entry.id   AF-A0A0P9CFP6-F1
#
_cell.length_a   1.000
_cell.length_b   1.000
_cell.length_c   1.000
_cell.angle_alpha   90.00
_cell.angle_beta   90.00
_cell.angle_gamma   90.00
#
_symmetry.space_group_name_H-M   'P 1'
#
loop_
_entity.id
_entity.type
_entity.pdbx_description
1 polymer ?
#
loop_
_entity_poly.entity_id
_entity_poly.type
_entity_poly.pdbx_seq_one_letter_code
_entity_poly.pdbx_strand_id
1 'polypeptide(L)'
;MSSAQIHAFTSAIIDGVMMLAYGLGILILMPASSIAGPHEKRLLHALLDNYNSLERPVVNESDPLQLSFGLTLMQIIDVDEKNQLLITNIWLKLEWNDMNLRWNSSEFGGVRDLRIPPHRLWKPDVLMYNSADEGFDGTYATNVVVRNNGSCLYVPPGIFKSTCKIDITWFPFDDQRCEMKFGSWTYDGFQVI
;
A
#
# COMPACT_ATOMS: atom_id res chain seq x y z
N MET A 1 52.63 -58.98 13.63
CA MET A 1 51.32 -58.31 13.88
C MET A 1 50.26 -59.09 13.14
N SER A 2 49.23 -59.56 13.85
CA SER A 2 48.23 -60.48 13.30
C SER A 2 47.33 -59.78 12.28
N SER A 3 46.76 -60.54 11.35
CA SER A 3 45.80 -60.06 10.33
C SER A 3 44.67 -59.22 10.94
N ALA A 4 44.25 -59.54 12.16
CA ALA A 4 43.22 -58.80 12.91
C ALA A 4 43.61 -57.34 13.24
N GLN A 5 44.89 -57.03 13.47
CA GLN A 5 45.33 -55.65 13.74
C GLN A 5 45.33 -54.78 12.48
N ILE A 6 45.57 -55.36 11.30
CA ILE A 6 45.54 -54.65 10.01
C ILE A 6 44.08 -54.33 9.63
N HIS A 7 43.16 -55.27 9.83
CA HIS A 7 41.72 -55.07 9.58
C HIS A 7 41.08 -54.01 10.49
N ALA A 8 41.50 -53.92 11.75
CA ALA A 8 41.00 -52.89 12.68
C ALA A 8 41.54 -51.48 12.35
N PHE A 9 42.77 -51.39 11.84
CA PHE A 9 43.35 -50.12 11.37
C PHE A 9 42.69 -49.64 10.08
N THR A 10 42.38 -50.54 9.13
CA THR A 10 41.70 -50.16 7.89
C THR A 10 40.24 -49.77 8.11
N SER A 11 39.51 -50.42 9.02
CA SER A 11 38.13 -50.02 9.35
C SER A 11 38.06 -48.64 10.00
N ALA A 12 38.95 -48.32 10.94
CA ALA A 12 39.00 -47.01 11.60
C ALA A 12 39.33 -45.86 10.63
N ILE A 13 40.17 -46.11 9.62
CA ILE A 13 40.45 -45.13 8.56
C ILE A 13 39.23 -44.95 7.65
N ILE A 14 38.54 -46.04 7.27
CA ILE A 14 37.33 -45.98 6.43
C ILE A 14 36.19 -45.25 7.16
N ASP A 15 35.97 -45.53 8.45
CA ASP A 15 34.97 -44.87 9.28
C ASP A 15 35.29 -43.38 9.46
N GLY A 16 36.57 -43.03 9.66
CA GLY A 16 37.02 -41.63 9.74
C GLY A 16 36.82 -40.85 8.44
N VAL A 17 37.09 -41.47 7.28
CA VAL A 17 36.87 -40.86 5.95
C VAL A 17 35.38 -40.72 5.65
N MET A 18 34.56 -41.71 6.04
CA MET A 18 33.10 -41.65 5.92
C MET A 18 32.49 -40.54 6.79
N MET A 19 32.93 -40.39 8.04
CA MET A 19 32.47 -39.32 8.94
C MET A 19 32.84 -37.92 8.40
N LEU A 20 34.03 -37.75 7.82
CA LEU A 20 34.42 -36.51 7.14
C LEU A 20 33.58 -36.24 5.88
N ALA A 21 33.27 -37.28 5.09
CA ALA A 21 32.43 -37.16 3.91
C ALA A 21 30.98 -36.79 4.25
N TYR A 22 30.40 -37.37 5.31
CA TYR A 22 29.07 -36.97 5.80
C TYR A 22 29.07 -35.56 6.43
N GLY A 23 30.13 -35.19 7.16
CA GLY A 23 30.29 -33.83 7.70
C GLY A 23 30.38 -32.76 6.60
N LEU A 24 31.14 -33.03 5.52
CA LEU A 24 31.21 -32.18 4.34
C LEU A 24 29.88 -32.15 3.56
N GLY A 25 29.20 -33.29 3.43
CA GLY A 25 27.89 -33.38 2.79
C GLY A 25 26.80 -32.57 3.51
N ILE A 26 26.84 -32.54 4.85
CA ILE A 26 25.93 -31.73 5.68
C ILE A 26 26.25 -30.23 5.60
N LEU A 27 27.54 -29.85 5.47
CA LEU A 27 27.95 -28.45 5.30
C LEU A 27 27.48 -27.86 3.96
N ILE A 28 27.37 -28.70 2.92
CA ILE A 28 26.84 -28.33 1.59
C ILE A 28 25.30 -28.21 1.59
N LEU A 29 24.63 -28.78 2.59
CA LEU A 29 23.16 -28.74 2.76
C LEU A 29 22.67 -27.57 3.62
N MET A 30 23.54 -26.64 4.03
CA MET A 30 23.07 -25.38 4.62
C MET A 30 22.25 -24.63 3.58
N PRO A 31 20.95 -24.38 3.81
CA PRO A 31 20.16 -23.61 2.87
C PRO A 31 20.85 -22.25 2.74
N ALA A 32 21.28 -21.90 1.52
CA ALA A 32 21.72 -20.56 1.23
C ALA A 32 20.66 -19.61 1.78
N SER A 33 21.05 -18.78 2.75
CA SER A 33 20.17 -17.78 3.33
C SER A 33 19.45 -17.09 2.18
N SER A 34 18.13 -17.23 2.12
CA SER A 34 17.33 -16.61 1.07
C SER A 34 17.73 -15.14 1.00
N ILE A 35 18.26 -14.71 -0.15
CA ILE A 35 18.52 -13.30 -0.44
C ILE A 35 17.16 -12.65 -0.67
N ALA A 36 16.38 -12.52 0.41
CA ALA A 36 15.11 -11.80 0.40
C ALA A 36 15.40 -10.37 -0.08
N GLY A 37 14.60 -9.87 -1.03
CA GLY A 37 14.81 -8.65 -1.82
C GLY A 37 15.63 -7.56 -1.12
N PRO A 38 16.98 -7.59 -1.22
CA PRO A 38 17.84 -6.74 -0.39
C PRO A 38 17.72 -5.28 -0.81
N HIS A 39 17.44 -5.06 -2.10
CA HIS A 39 17.29 -3.73 -2.68
C HIS A 39 16.01 -3.03 -2.22
N GLU A 40 14.87 -3.73 -2.19
CA GLU A 40 13.60 -3.16 -1.74
C GLU A 40 13.61 -2.90 -0.23
N LYS A 41 14.14 -3.84 0.56
CA LYS A 41 14.34 -3.64 2.00
C LYS A 41 15.23 -2.42 2.28
N ARG A 42 16.38 -2.32 1.62
CA ARG A 42 17.31 -1.20 1.78
C ARG A 42 16.68 0.12 1.35
N LEU A 43 15.90 0.12 0.26
CA LEU A 43 15.19 1.30 -0.22
C LEU A 43 14.12 1.76 0.78
N LEU A 44 13.32 0.84 1.31
CA LEU A 44 12.32 1.16 2.32
C LEU A 44 12.94 1.78 3.58
N HIS A 45 14.07 1.26 4.05
CA HIS A 45 14.82 1.88 5.16
C HIS A 45 15.35 3.27 4.79
N ALA A 46 15.98 3.40 3.62
CA ALA A 46 16.52 4.68 3.17
C ALA A 46 15.46 5.78 3.05
N LEU A 47 14.24 5.43 2.63
CA LEU A 47 13.14 6.40 2.47
C LEU A 47 12.38 6.64 3.78
N LEU A 48 12.06 5.60 4.56
CA LEU A 48 11.08 5.70 5.63
C LEU A 48 11.66 5.89 7.04
N ASP A 49 12.96 5.66 7.26
CA ASP A 49 13.55 5.73 8.62
C ASP A 49 13.46 7.15 9.22
N ASN A 50 13.51 8.19 8.38
CA ASN A 50 13.39 9.60 8.80
C ASN A 50 12.13 10.31 8.23
N TYR A 51 11.22 9.55 7.62
CA TYR A 51 10.03 10.13 7.00
C TYR A 51 8.98 10.46 8.06
N ASN A 52 8.47 11.69 8.04
CA ASN A 52 7.40 12.13 8.92
C ASN A 52 6.07 12.18 8.17
N SER A 53 5.13 11.28 8.51
CA SER A 53 3.81 11.21 7.88
C SER A 53 2.87 12.37 8.23
N LEU A 54 3.24 13.21 9.22
CA LEU A 54 2.47 14.39 9.59
C LEU A 54 2.86 15.64 8.78
N GLU A 55 3.99 15.59 8.08
CA GLU A 55 4.50 16.71 7.30
C GLU A 55 3.91 16.67 5.88
N ARG A 56 3.37 17.81 5.42
CA ARG A 56 2.88 17.94 4.05
C ARG A 56 4.09 17.92 3.09
N PRO A 57 4.17 17.00 2.12
CA PRO A 57 5.40 16.72 1.38
C PRO A 57 5.63 17.69 0.21
N VAL A 58 5.89 18.96 0.52
CA VAL A 58 6.22 20.02 -0.44
C VAL A 58 7.64 20.52 -0.24
N VAL A 59 8.25 21.07 -1.29
CA VAL A 59 9.61 21.66 -1.19
C VAL A 59 9.60 22.93 -0.37
N ASN A 60 8.63 23.82 -0.65
CA ASN A 60 8.42 25.05 0.08
C ASN A 60 7.04 25.01 0.75
N GLU A 61 6.97 25.43 2.01
CA GLU A 61 5.71 25.48 2.75
C GLU A 61 4.66 26.40 2.13
N SER A 62 5.09 27.41 1.36
CA SER A 62 4.21 28.34 0.67
C SER A 62 3.54 27.75 -0.58
N ASP A 63 4.07 26.67 -1.14
CA ASP A 63 3.57 26.10 -2.39
C ASP A 63 2.41 25.12 -2.09
N PRO A 64 1.32 25.12 -2.90
CA PRO A 64 0.24 24.16 -2.76
C PRO A 64 0.69 22.76 -3.21
N LEU A 65 0.15 21.73 -2.55
CA LEU A 65 0.25 20.35 -3.03
C LEU A 65 -0.89 20.10 -4.03
N GLN A 66 -0.55 19.65 -5.23
CA GLN A 66 -1.54 19.30 -6.25
C GLN A 66 -2.03 17.87 -6.04
N LEU A 67 -3.34 17.71 -5.83
CA LEU A 67 -4.02 16.45 -5.64
C LEU A 67 -4.91 16.15 -6.84
N SER A 68 -4.54 15.13 -7.62
CA SER A 68 -5.43 14.60 -8.64
C SER A 68 -6.48 13.71 -7.99
N PHE A 69 -7.73 14.17 -8.08
CA PHE A 69 -8.91 13.47 -7.55
C PHE A 69 -9.72 12.85 -8.70
N GLY A 70 -10.15 11.61 -8.51
CA GLY A 70 -11.04 10.90 -9.43
C GLY A 70 -11.95 9.93 -8.70
N LEU A 71 -13.09 9.63 -9.33
CA LEU A 71 -14.09 8.69 -8.84
C LEU A 71 -14.38 7.66 -9.92
N THR A 72 -14.42 6.38 -9.54
CA THR A 72 -14.94 5.32 -10.40
C THR A 72 -16.15 4.69 -9.71
N LEU A 73 -17.34 4.95 -10.24
CA LEU A 73 -18.58 4.33 -9.77
C LEU A 73 -18.61 2.87 -10.25
N MET A 74 -18.61 1.93 -9.30
CA MET A 74 -18.70 0.50 -9.61
C MET A 74 -20.15 0.04 -9.67
N GLN A 75 -20.95 0.45 -8.69
CA GLN A 75 -22.34 0.06 -8.57
C GLN A 75 -23.13 1.04 -7.70
N ILE A 76 -24.39 1.27 -8.06
CA ILE A 76 -25.41 1.79 -7.14
C ILE A 76 -25.99 0.60 -6.38
N ILE A 77 -25.72 0.52 -5.08
CA ILE A 77 -26.15 -0.60 -4.25
C ILE A 77 -27.63 -0.46 -3.91
N ASP A 78 -28.02 0.73 -3.46
CA ASP A 78 -29.38 0.99 -3.01
C ASP A 78 -29.71 2.49 -3.11
N VAL A 79 -31.00 2.76 -3.31
CA VAL A 79 -31.60 4.09 -3.22
C VAL A 79 -32.72 3.97 -2.19
N ASP A 80 -32.48 4.46 -0.99
CA ASP A 80 -33.47 4.43 0.08
C ASP A 80 -34.28 5.72 0.03
N GLU A 81 -35.42 5.69 -0.66
CA GLU A 81 -36.26 6.86 -0.87
C GLU A 81 -36.88 7.36 0.44
N LYS A 82 -37.15 6.44 1.37
CA LYS A 82 -37.75 6.75 2.67
C LYS A 82 -36.77 7.52 3.56
N ASN A 83 -35.52 7.09 3.60
CA ASN A 83 -34.49 7.70 4.43
C ASN A 83 -33.66 8.75 3.67
N GLN A 84 -33.94 8.99 2.38
CA GLN A 84 -33.24 9.96 1.53
C GLN A 84 -31.74 9.65 1.40
N LEU A 85 -31.41 8.38 1.17
CA LEU A 85 -30.02 7.90 1.08
C LEU A 85 -29.72 7.28 -0.27
N LEU A 86 -28.53 7.58 -0.80
CA LEU A 86 -27.94 6.87 -1.92
C LEU A 86 -26.72 6.08 -1.42
N ILE A 87 -26.74 4.76 -1.60
CA ILE A 87 -25.66 3.85 -1.21
C ILE A 87 -24.92 3.38 -2.47
N THR A 88 -23.63 3.66 -2.56
CA THR A 88 -22.81 3.37 -3.75
C THR A 88 -21.50 2.66 -3.41
N ASN A 89 -21.05 1.79 -4.30
CA ASN A 89 -19.71 1.23 -4.30
C ASN A 89 -18.84 2.04 -5.26
N ILE A 90 -17.83 2.71 -4.73
CA ILE A 90 -16.97 3.64 -5.48
C ILE A 90 -15.52 3.35 -5.17
N TRP A 91 -14.66 3.44 -6.19
CA TRP A 91 -13.22 3.52 -5.98
C TRP A 91 -12.80 4.99 -6.04
N LEU A 92 -12.22 5.49 -4.94
CA LEU A 92 -11.60 6.80 -4.92
C LEU A 92 -10.23 6.68 -5.57
N LYS A 93 -9.88 7.58 -6.47
CA LYS A 93 -8.52 7.71 -7.02
C LYS A 93 -7.93 9.01 -6.50
N LEU A 94 -6.88 8.90 -5.70
CA LEU A 94 -6.10 10.01 -5.17
C LEU A 94 -4.66 9.86 -5.66
N GLU A 95 -4.14 10.88 -6.34
CA GLU A 95 -2.76 10.89 -6.82
C GLU A 95 -2.09 12.22 -6.48
N TRP A 96 -0.96 12.16 -5.78
CA TRP A 96 -0.14 13.31 -5.43
C TRP A 96 1.33 13.01 -5.68
N ASN A 97 2.18 14.04 -5.60
CA ASN A 97 3.63 13.86 -5.64
C ASN A 97 4.22 14.17 -4.26
N ASP A 98 5.02 13.24 -3.74
CA ASP A 98 5.78 13.40 -2.51
C ASP A 98 7.26 13.59 -2.86
N MET A 99 7.81 14.74 -2.48
CA MET A 99 9.20 15.10 -2.78
C MET A 99 10.21 14.27 -1.99
N ASN A 100 9.83 13.77 -0.81
CA ASN A 100 10.67 12.98 0.08
C ASN A 100 10.74 11.50 -0.34
N LEU A 101 9.82 11.04 -1.18
CA LEU A 101 9.75 9.65 -1.67
C LEU A 101 10.32 9.47 -3.09
N ARG A 102 11.40 10.19 -3.41
CA ARG A 102 12.09 10.10 -4.71
C ARG A 102 13.38 9.31 -4.58
N TRP A 103 13.65 8.43 -5.55
CA TRP A 103 14.92 7.69 -5.59
C TRP A 103 15.36 7.39 -7.02
N ASN A 104 16.64 7.10 -7.18
CA ASN A 104 17.18 6.63 -8.44
C ASN A 104 17.09 5.10 -8.52
N SER A 105 16.28 4.58 -9.45
CA SER A 105 16.08 3.13 -9.60
C SER A 105 17.38 2.36 -9.85
N SER A 106 18.38 2.96 -10.50
CA SER A 106 19.66 2.28 -10.78
C SER A 106 20.45 1.96 -9.52
N GLU A 107 20.31 2.75 -8.45
CA GLU A 107 21.02 2.55 -7.17
C GLU A 107 20.43 1.40 -6.37
N PHE A 108 19.14 1.08 -6.59
CA PHE A 108 18.38 0.06 -5.85
C PHE A 108 17.96 -1.10 -6.75
N GLY A 109 18.86 -1.61 -7.58
CA GLY A 109 18.62 -2.84 -8.34
C GLY A 109 17.48 -2.75 -9.36
N GLY A 110 17.16 -1.54 -9.83
CA GLY A 110 16.10 -1.30 -10.81
C GLY A 110 14.69 -1.19 -10.24
N VAL A 111 14.50 -1.10 -8.91
CA VAL A 111 13.17 -0.94 -8.29
C VAL A 111 12.51 0.36 -8.76
N ARG A 112 11.34 0.26 -9.40
CA ARG A 112 10.59 1.38 -9.98
C ARG A 112 9.42 1.84 -9.14
N ASP A 113 8.83 0.94 -8.38
CA ASP A 113 7.68 1.22 -7.53
C ASP A 113 7.68 0.38 -6.25
N LEU A 114 6.99 0.88 -5.23
CA LEU A 114 6.82 0.28 -3.91
C LEU A 114 5.34 0.28 -3.52
N ARG A 115 4.91 -0.70 -2.73
CA ARG A 115 3.58 -0.73 -2.11
C ARG A 115 3.75 -0.48 -0.62
N ILE A 116 3.31 0.68 -0.14
CA ILE A 116 3.49 1.10 1.24
C ILE A 116 2.10 1.28 1.88
N PRO A 117 1.87 0.75 3.09
CA PRO A 117 0.62 0.99 3.81
C PRO A 117 0.38 2.49 4.06
N PRO A 118 -0.86 2.99 3.92
CA PRO A 118 -1.16 4.42 3.93
C PRO A 118 -0.90 5.07 5.29
N HIS A 119 -0.90 4.31 6.39
CA HIS A 119 -0.60 4.82 7.73
C HIS A 119 0.89 5.16 7.95
N ARG A 120 1.78 4.72 7.05
CA ARG A 120 3.22 5.02 7.11
C ARG A 120 3.63 6.23 6.28
N LEU A 121 2.71 6.76 5.47
CA LEU A 121 2.95 7.88 4.57
C LEU A 121 2.05 9.05 4.96
N TRP A 122 2.44 10.27 4.56
CA TRP A 122 1.49 11.36 4.50
C TRP A 122 0.43 11.01 3.43
N LYS A 123 -0.84 11.23 3.75
CA LYS A 123 -1.95 11.07 2.81
C LYS A 123 -2.90 12.26 2.97
N PRO A 124 -3.52 12.74 1.89
CA PRO A 124 -4.54 13.77 2.00
C PRO A 124 -5.78 13.24 2.73
N ASP A 125 -6.49 14.12 3.41
CA ASP A 125 -7.69 13.88 4.21
C ASP A 125 -8.96 14.19 3.43
N VAL A 126 -9.10 13.57 2.25
CA VAL A 126 -10.31 13.73 1.42
C VAL A 126 -11.46 12.91 1.99
N LEU A 127 -12.51 13.59 2.42
CA LEU A 127 -13.72 12.99 3.01
C LEU A 127 -14.96 13.47 2.27
N MET A 128 -16.08 12.74 2.45
CA MET A 128 -17.37 13.11 1.87
C MET A 128 -18.18 13.94 2.89
N TYR A 129 -18.44 15.21 2.57
CA TYR A 129 -19.10 16.14 3.50
C TYR A 129 -20.57 15.81 3.76
N ASN A 130 -21.26 15.24 2.77
CA ASN A 130 -22.65 14.82 2.88
C ASN A 130 -22.78 13.32 3.15
N SER A 131 -21.85 12.76 3.91
CA SER A 131 -21.91 11.38 4.41
C SER A 131 -23.02 11.21 5.43
N ALA A 132 -23.79 10.13 5.26
CA ALA A 132 -24.81 9.66 6.20
C ALA A 132 -24.40 8.35 6.88
N ASP A 133 -23.15 7.91 6.71
CA ASP A 133 -22.62 6.72 7.36
C ASP A 133 -22.11 7.03 8.77
N GLU A 134 -22.30 6.11 9.71
CA GLU A 134 -21.76 6.22 11.08
C GLU A 134 -20.23 6.24 11.09
N GLY A 135 -19.60 5.50 10.16
CA GLY A 135 -18.15 5.43 10.04
C GLY A 135 -17.49 6.69 9.48
N PHE A 136 -18.27 7.62 8.92
CA PHE A 136 -17.90 8.84 8.17
C PHE A 136 -16.94 8.60 6.98
N ASP A 137 -15.80 7.94 7.22
CA ASP A 137 -14.91 7.36 6.21
C ASP A 137 -15.45 6.00 5.74
N GLY A 138 -16.00 5.98 4.52
CA GLY A 138 -16.52 4.78 3.89
C GLY A 138 -15.48 3.92 3.19
N THR A 139 -14.18 4.27 3.25
CA THR A 139 -13.12 3.62 2.50
C THR A 139 -12.46 2.46 3.24
N TYR A 140 -12.02 1.45 2.48
CA TYR A 140 -11.18 0.36 2.97
C TYR A 140 -9.73 0.61 2.57
N ALA A 141 -8.85 0.68 3.56
CA ALA A 141 -7.45 0.99 3.35
C ALA A 141 -6.74 -0.07 2.47
N THR A 142 -6.20 0.38 1.34
CA THR A 142 -5.30 -0.39 0.48
C THR A 142 -3.87 0.14 0.58
N ASN A 143 -2.89 -0.53 -0.04
CA ASN A 143 -1.54 0.03 -0.11
C ASN A 143 -1.47 1.17 -1.13
N VAL A 144 -0.63 2.17 -0.84
CA VAL A 144 -0.26 3.24 -1.77
C VAL A 144 0.82 2.72 -2.71
N VAL A 145 0.65 2.93 -4.01
CA VAL A 145 1.68 2.64 -5.02
C VAL A 145 2.54 3.89 -5.18
N VAL A 146 3.78 3.81 -4.71
CA VAL A 146 4.76 4.90 -4.80
C VAL A 146 5.73 4.59 -5.92
N ARG A 147 5.93 5.52 -6.86
CA ARG A 147 6.88 5.39 -7.97
C ARG A 147 8.16 6.16 -7.69
N ASN A 148 9.25 5.79 -8.37
CA ASN A 148 10.58 6.36 -8.16
C ASN A 148 10.69 7.87 -8.37
N ASN A 149 9.76 8.47 -9.13
CA ASN A 149 9.64 9.91 -9.32
C ASN A 149 8.87 10.64 -8.20
N GLY A 150 8.48 9.95 -7.12
CA GLY A 150 7.71 10.49 -6.00
C GLY A 150 6.20 10.49 -6.20
N SER A 151 5.68 10.03 -7.36
CA SER A 151 4.23 9.90 -7.57
C SER A 151 3.67 8.83 -6.64
N CYS A 152 2.65 9.21 -5.88
CA CYS A 152 1.92 8.37 -4.96
C CYS A 152 0.49 8.20 -5.47
N LEU A 153 0.11 6.96 -5.79
CA LEU A 153 -1.23 6.60 -6.24
C LEU A 153 -1.92 5.79 -5.15
N TYR A 154 -3.02 6.31 -4.62
CA TYR A 154 -3.86 5.65 -3.63
C TYR A 154 -5.25 5.44 -4.18
N VAL A 155 -5.69 4.18 -4.24
CA VAL A 155 -6.99 3.78 -4.79
C VAL A 155 -7.74 2.89 -3.80
N PRO A 156 -8.32 3.46 -2.73
CA PRO A 156 -9.14 2.67 -1.82
C PRO A 156 -10.55 2.46 -2.39
N PRO A 157 -11.09 1.23 -2.38
CA PRO A 157 -12.50 1.00 -2.58
C PRO A 157 -13.27 1.46 -1.35
N GLY A 158 -14.53 1.87 -1.52
CA GLY A 158 -15.37 2.28 -0.41
C GLY A 158 -16.86 2.13 -0.69
N ILE A 159 -17.62 1.98 0.38
CA ILE A 159 -19.08 2.07 0.35
C ILE A 159 -19.47 3.45 0.88
N PHE A 160 -20.08 4.27 0.03
CA PHE A 160 -20.47 5.63 0.37
C PHE A 160 -21.98 5.70 0.53
N LYS A 161 -22.43 6.13 1.72
CA LYS A 161 -23.82 6.50 1.98
C LYS A 161 -23.92 8.01 1.97
N SER A 162 -24.53 8.56 0.93
CA SER A 162 -24.70 10.00 0.76
C SER A 162 -26.15 10.41 0.99
N THR A 163 -26.36 11.56 1.64
CA THR A 163 -27.70 12.15 1.73
C THR A 163 -28.11 12.65 0.35
N CYS A 164 -29.28 12.23 -0.13
CA CYS A 164 -29.83 12.62 -1.41
C CYS A 164 -31.31 12.99 -1.29
N LYS A 165 -31.68 14.19 -1.75
CA LYS A 165 -33.08 14.62 -1.75
C LYS A 165 -33.85 13.92 -2.86
N ILE A 166 -34.69 12.96 -2.48
CA ILE A 166 -35.53 12.20 -3.41
C ILE A 166 -36.85 12.93 -3.66
N ASP A 167 -37.23 13.09 -4.93
CA ASP A 167 -38.48 13.72 -5.35
C ASP A 167 -39.45 12.68 -5.94
N ILE A 168 -40.53 12.37 -5.21
CA ILE A 168 -41.51 11.34 -5.57
C ILE A 168 -42.72 11.87 -6.36
N THR A 169 -42.62 13.05 -6.96
CA THR A 169 -43.76 13.70 -7.66
C THR A 169 -44.34 12.84 -8.79
N TRP A 170 -43.50 12.07 -9.50
CA TRP A 170 -43.89 11.31 -10.71
C TRP A 170 -43.70 9.80 -10.59
N PHE A 171 -43.73 9.27 -9.37
CA PHE A 171 -43.56 7.84 -9.10
C PHE A 171 -44.50 6.97 -9.97
N PRO A 172 -44.04 5.86 -10.60
CA PRO A 172 -42.69 5.27 -10.54
C PRO A 172 -41.77 5.67 -11.73
N PHE A 173 -42.09 6.74 -12.45
CA PHE A 173 -41.35 7.20 -13.64
C PHE A 173 -40.70 8.57 -13.38
N ASP A 174 -39.88 8.61 -12.35
CA ASP A 174 -39.20 9.78 -11.83
C ASP A 174 -37.68 9.75 -12.11
N ASP A 175 -37.10 10.95 -12.16
CA ASP A 175 -35.65 11.14 -12.30
C ASP A 175 -35.08 11.63 -10.96
N GLN A 176 -34.03 10.97 -10.48
CA GLN A 176 -33.37 11.34 -9.22
C GLN A 176 -31.99 11.95 -9.45
N ARG A 177 -31.74 13.08 -8.79
CA ARG A 177 -30.44 13.79 -8.85
C ARG A 177 -29.80 13.82 -7.47
N CYS A 178 -28.79 12.98 -7.29
CA CYS A 178 -27.98 12.91 -6.08
C CYS A 178 -26.60 13.49 -6.31
N GLU A 179 -26.12 14.31 -5.37
CA GLU A 179 -24.79 14.92 -5.42
C GLU A 179 -23.92 14.35 -4.30
N MET A 180 -22.67 14.01 -4.60
CA MET A 180 -21.66 13.62 -3.61
C MET A 180 -20.59 14.72 -3.53
N LYS A 181 -20.32 15.21 -2.32
CA LYS A 181 -19.41 16.34 -2.09
C LYS A 181 -18.16 15.84 -1.38
N PHE A 182 -17.04 15.82 -2.10
CA PHE A 182 -15.73 15.46 -1.56
C PHE A 182 -14.85 16.69 -1.36
N GLY A 183 -14.04 16.70 -0.32
CA GLY A 183 -13.07 17.75 -0.07
C GLY A 183 -12.09 17.39 1.05
N SER A 184 -11.01 18.16 1.16
CA SER A 184 -10.08 18.07 2.29
C SER A 184 -10.73 18.61 3.55
N TRP A 185 -10.52 17.94 4.68
CA TRP A 185 -11.13 18.35 5.95
C TRP A 185 -10.34 19.45 6.66
N THR A 186 -9.02 19.37 6.64
CA THR A 186 -8.12 20.24 7.42
C THR A 186 -7.27 21.19 6.58
N TYR A 187 -7.13 20.95 5.27
CA TYR A 187 -6.38 21.84 4.38
C TYR A 187 -7.31 22.76 3.59
N ASP A 188 -6.89 24.01 3.44
CA ASP A 188 -7.56 24.96 2.55
C ASP A 188 -7.07 24.84 1.09
N GLY A 189 -7.72 25.58 0.19
CA GLY A 189 -7.41 25.56 -1.25
C GLY A 189 -6.06 26.19 -1.64
N PHE A 190 -5.31 26.76 -0.68
CA PHE A 190 -3.93 27.23 -0.89
C PHE A 190 -2.90 26.18 -0.45
N GLN A 191 -3.31 25.17 0.32
CA GLN A 191 -2.43 24.12 0.82
C GLN A 191 -2.55 22.82 0.03
N VAL A 192 -3.78 22.44 -0.34
CA VAL A 192 -4.10 21.27 -1.18
C VAL A 192 -5.11 21.70 -2.25
N ILE A 193 -4.75 21.52 -3.52
CA ILE A 193 -5.54 21.95 -4.68
C ILE A 193 -5.86 20.80 -5.64
#